data_AF-A0A3S0VAY1-F1
#
_entry.id   AF-A0A3S0VAY1-F1
#
_cell.length_a   1.000
_cell.length_b   1.000
_cell.length_c   1.000
_cell.angle_alpha   90.00
_cell.angle_beta   90.00
_cell.angle_gamma   90.00
#
_symmetry.space_group_name_H-M   'P 1'
#
loop_
_entity.id
_entity.type
_entity.pdbx_description
1 polymer ?
#
loop_
_entity_poly.entity_id
_entity_poly.type
_entity_poly.pdbx_seq_one_letter_code
_entity_poly.pdbx_strand_id
1 'polypeptide(L)'
;MTDKEMYKKFLPIAYEVEQGKIYAWCGCGKSETQPLCDYDREECKQQQVIYHAIVTETVFFCGCKQTQEPPLCDGSHAAALLECIKQQT
;
A
#
# COMPACT_ATOMS: atom_id res chain seq x y z
N MET A 1 0.91 9.74 16.51
CA MET A 1 1.55 10.28 15.29
C MET A 1 1.32 11.78 15.32
N THR A 2 2.37 12.59 15.31
CA THR A 2 2.23 14.05 15.21
C THR A 2 1.69 14.40 13.81
N ASP A 3 0.84 15.44 13.70
CA ASP A 3 0.24 15.89 12.43
C ASP A 3 1.25 16.01 11.28
N LYS A 4 2.51 16.29 11.62
CA LYS A 4 3.63 16.53 10.71
C LYS A 4 3.97 15.37 9.75
N GLU A 5 3.51 14.14 9.98
CA GLU A 5 3.93 12.97 9.21
C GLU A 5 2.77 12.18 8.59
N MET A 6 1.54 12.72 8.60
CA MET A 6 0.35 12.02 8.10
C MET A 6 0.44 11.68 6.60
N TYR A 7 1.22 12.45 5.84
CA TYR A 7 1.40 12.30 4.40
C TYR A 7 2.07 10.96 4.02
N LYS A 8 2.89 10.38 4.92
CA LYS A 8 3.63 9.14 4.68
C LYS A 8 2.73 7.96 4.30
N LYS A 9 1.52 7.89 4.85
CA LYS A 9 0.58 6.80 4.55
C LYS A 9 0.13 6.78 3.08
N PHE A 10 0.24 7.92 2.38
CA PHE A 10 -0.13 8.01 0.98
C PHE A 10 1.03 7.65 0.05
N LEU A 11 2.28 7.69 0.52
CA LEU A 11 3.44 7.38 -0.32
C LEU A 11 3.52 5.89 -0.65
N PRO A 12 4.13 5.53 -1.80
CA PRO A 12 4.45 4.14 -2.11
C PRO A 12 5.38 3.53 -1.05
N ILE A 13 5.20 2.25 -0.78
CA ILE A 13 5.97 1.53 0.23
C ILE A 13 6.94 0.60 -0.49
N ALA A 14 8.23 0.91 -0.41
CA ALA A 14 9.29 0.04 -0.90
C ALA A 14 9.33 -1.24 -0.07
N TYR A 15 9.36 -2.39 -0.73
CA TYR A 15 9.39 -3.69 -0.08
C TYR A 15 10.24 -4.66 -0.90
N GLU A 16 11.17 -5.36 -0.25
CA GLU A 16 11.94 -6.41 -0.91
C GLU A 16 11.12 -7.68 -1.02
N VAL A 17 10.94 -8.16 -2.25
CA VAL A 17 10.26 -9.42 -2.54
C VAL A 17 11.28 -10.45 -3.00
N GLU A 18 11.00 -11.72 -2.69
CA GLU A 18 11.83 -12.85 -3.11
C GLU A 18 11.09 -13.66 -4.16
N GLN A 19 11.82 -14.07 -5.21
CA GLN A 19 11.30 -14.90 -6.28
C GLN A 19 10.57 -16.14 -5.75
N GLY A 20 9.38 -16.40 -6.29
CA GLY A 20 8.54 -17.55 -5.96
C GLY A 20 7.69 -17.36 -4.69
N LYS A 21 7.92 -16.30 -3.89
CA LYS A 21 7.08 -16.00 -2.74
C LYS A 21 5.79 -15.28 -3.14
N ILE A 22 4.77 -15.47 -2.30
CA ILE A 22 3.45 -14.86 -2.45
C ILE A 22 3.29 -13.82 -1.34
N TYR A 23 2.84 -12.63 -1.72
CA TYR A 23 2.60 -11.52 -0.82
C TYR A 23 1.14 -11.09 -0.89
N ALA A 24 0.54 -10.89 0.27
CA ALA A 24 -0.84 -10.44 0.42
C ALA A 24 -0.86 -8.93 0.64
N TRP A 25 -1.09 -8.12 -0.39
CA TRP A 25 -1.17 -6.67 -0.24
C TRP A 25 -2.47 -6.26 0.46
N CYS A 26 -2.36 -5.32 1.41
CA CYS A 26 -3.50 -4.77 2.13
C CYS A 26 -4.18 -3.65 1.30
N GLY A 27 -5.37 -3.92 0.75
CA GLY A 27 -6.17 -2.89 0.06
C GLY A 27 -7.04 -2.02 0.96
N CYS A 28 -7.36 -2.46 2.18
CA CYS A 28 -8.26 -1.74 3.09
C CYS A 28 -7.59 -0.56 3.83
N GLY A 29 -6.25 -0.50 3.83
CA GLY A 29 -5.47 0.53 4.53
C GLY A 29 -5.43 0.41 6.05
N LYS A 30 -6.04 -0.63 6.65
CA LYS A 30 -6.13 -0.79 8.10
C LYS A 30 -4.99 -1.59 8.73
N SER A 31 -4.19 -2.32 7.93
CA SER A 31 -3.09 -3.13 8.47
C SER A 31 -2.09 -2.28 9.26
N GLU A 32 -1.61 -2.84 10.37
CA GLU A 32 -0.52 -2.32 11.18
C GLU A 32 0.86 -2.66 10.58
N THR A 33 0.93 -3.69 9.73
CA THR A 33 2.14 -4.17 9.03
C THR A 33 2.15 -3.85 7.52
N GLN A 34 1.70 -2.65 7.14
CA GLN A 34 1.76 -2.20 5.74
C GLN A 34 3.15 -2.45 5.12
N PRO A 35 3.24 -2.89 3.85
CA PRO A 35 2.16 -2.90 2.84
C PRO A 35 1.31 -4.18 2.84
N LEU A 36 1.63 -5.16 3.68
CA LEU A 36 1.01 -6.48 3.67
C LEU A 36 -0.22 -6.52 4.58
N CYS A 37 -1.10 -7.48 4.34
CA CYS A 37 -2.26 -7.74 5.18
C CYS A 37 -1.86 -8.59 6.39
N ASP A 38 -2.28 -8.17 7.58
CA ASP A 38 -2.15 -8.85 8.87
C ASP A 38 -3.47 -9.41 9.42
N TYR A 39 -4.61 -9.05 8.80
CA TYR A 39 -5.92 -9.45 9.27
C TYR A 39 -6.52 -10.60 8.45
N ASP A 40 -6.93 -11.65 9.15
CA ASP A 40 -7.74 -12.76 8.60
C ASP A 40 -9.26 -12.50 8.76
N ARG A 41 -9.69 -11.23 8.82
CA ARG A 41 -11.11 -10.86 8.90
C ARG A 41 -11.73 -10.88 7.50
N GLU A 42 -12.95 -11.39 7.37
CA GLU A 42 -13.67 -11.49 6.09
C GLU A 42 -13.79 -10.15 5.35
N GLU A 43 -13.98 -9.06 6.09
CA GLU A 43 -14.05 -7.69 5.57
C GLU A 43 -12.74 -7.26 4.86
N CYS A 44 -11.59 -7.78 5.32
CA CYS A 44 -10.28 -7.48 4.74
C CYS A 44 -9.97 -8.39 3.54
N LYS A 45 -10.47 -9.65 3.56
CA LYS A 45 -10.24 -10.64 2.49
C LYS A 45 -10.73 -10.17 1.12
N GLN A 46 -11.83 -9.43 1.07
CA GLN A 46 -12.37 -8.92 -0.20
C GLN A 46 -11.49 -7.82 -0.84
N GLN A 47 -10.62 -7.19 -0.06
CA GLN A 47 -9.74 -6.11 -0.52
C GLN A 47 -8.26 -6.53 -0.54
N GLN A 48 -7.97 -7.81 -0.28
CA GLN A 48 -6.62 -8.35 -0.38
C GLN A 48 -6.31 -8.69 -1.83
N VAL A 49 -5.15 -8.26 -2.31
CA VAL A 49 -4.66 -8.61 -3.65
C VAL A 49 -3.38 -9.43 -3.52
N ILE A 50 -3.35 -10.56 -4.22
CA ILE A 50 -2.22 -11.49 -4.20
C ILE A 50 -1.17 -11.03 -5.21
N TYR A 51 0.05 -10.81 -4.74
CA TYR A 51 1.23 -10.55 -5.54
C TYR A 51 2.11 -11.79 -5.61
N HIS A 52 2.38 -12.26 -6.82
CA HIS A 52 3.33 -13.35 -7.08
C HIS A 52 4.67 -12.75 -7.52
N ALA A 53 5.70 -12.89 -6.70
CA ALA A 53 7.02 -12.37 -7.04
C ALA A 53 7.71 -13.28 -8.08
N ILE A 54 7.84 -12.79 -9.31
CA ILE A 54 8.49 -13.53 -10.39
C ILE A 54 10.02 -13.42 -10.37
N VAL A 55 10.54 -12.37 -9.70
CA VAL A 55 11.97 -12.12 -9.49
C VAL A 55 12.18 -11.58 -8.08
N THR A 56 13.42 -11.64 -7.59
CA THR A 56 13.82 -11.00 -6.34
C THR A 56 14.21 -9.55 -6.63
N GLU A 57 13.45 -8.60 -6.12
CA GLU A 57 13.66 -7.17 -6.36
C GLU A 57 12.99 -6.31 -5.27
N THR A 58 13.28 -5.01 -5.28
CA THR A 58 12.48 -4.04 -4.53
C THR A 58 11.30 -3.60 -5.38
N VAL A 59 10.08 -3.84 -4.91
CA VAL A 59 8.86 -3.32 -5.52
C VAL A 59 8.26 -2.20 -4.68
N PHE A 60 7.42 -1.38 -5.32
CA PHE A 60 6.72 -0.28 -4.66
C PHE A 60 5.24 -0.60 -4.56
N PHE A 61 4.81 -1.10 -3.41
CA PHE A 61 3.40 -1.34 -3.14
C PHE A 61 2.64 -0.03 -2.95
N CYS A 62 1.36 -0.02 -3.36
CA CYS A 62 0.51 1.14 -3.16
C CYS A 62 0.22 1.37 -1.67
N GLY A 63 0.61 2.55 -1.17
CA GLY A 63 0.29 3.02 0.19
C GLY A 63 -1.06 3.74 0.27
N CYS A 64 -1.37 4.61 -0.70
CA CYS A 64 -2.60 5.44 -0.70
C CYS A 64 -3.90 4.67 -0.93
N LYS A 65 -3.83 3.42 -1.41
CA LYS A 65 -4.98 2.55 -1.75
C LYS A 65 -5.87 3.06 -2.90
N GLN A 66 -5.33 3.95 -3.73
CA GLN A 66 -5.99 4.53 -4.90
C GLN A 66 -5.38 4.05 -6.22
N THR A 67 -4.59 2.97 -6.21
CA THR A 67 -4.00 2.42 -7.44
C THR A 67 -5.07 1.78 -8.32
N GLN A 68 -4.98 2.02 -9.62
CA GLN A 68 -5.80 1.36 -10.63
C GLN A 68 -5.16 0.05 -11.11
N GLU A 69 -3.91 -0.20 -10.73
CA GLU A 69 -3.15 -1.41 -11.04
C GLU A 69 -2.65 -2.07 -9.73
N PRO A 70 -3.59 -2.55 -8.88
CA PRO A 70 -3.19 -3.19 -7.65
C PRO A 70 -2.35 -4.46 -7.92
N PRO A 71 -1.35 -4.74 -7.08
CA PRO A 71 -1.08 -4.11 -5.77
C PRO A 71 -0.01 -3.00 -5.81
N LEU A 72 0.56 -2.71 -6.98
CA LEU A 72 1.70 -1.80 -7.13
C LEU A 72 1.26 -0.34 -7.24
N CYS A 73 2.21 0.56 -7.01
CA CYS A 73 2.00 1.98 -7.22
C CYS A 73 1.99 2.33 -8.72
N ASP A 74 0.92 3.00 -9.15
CA ASP A 74 0.70 3.52 -10.50
C ASP A 74 0.89 5.06 -10.61
N GLY A 75 1.19 5.73 -9.48
CA GLY A 75 1.30 7.19 -9.41
C GLY A 75 0.06 7.92 -8.88
N SER A 76 -1.07 7.22 -8.70
CA SER A 76 -2.33 7.80 -8.18
C SER A 76 -2.18 8.44 -6.78
N HIS A 77 -1.10 8.10 -6.05
CA HIS A 77 -0.77 8.72 -4.78
C HIS A 77 -0.49 10.23 -4.85
N ALA A 78 -0.09 10.77 -6.01
CA ALA A 78 0.19 12.20 -6.15
C ALA A 78 -1.05 13.06 -5.87
N ALA A 79 -2.22 12.65 -6.38
CA ALA A 79 -3.48 13.34 -6.12
C ALA A 79 -3.88 13.24 -4.64
N ALA A 80 -3.82 12.03 -4.07
CA ALA A 80 -4.13 11.79 -2.65
C ALA A 80 -3.21 12.59 -1.71
N LEU A 81 -1.93 12.74 -2.07
CA LEU A 81 -0.97 13.53 -1.32
C LEU A 81 -1.31 15.03 -1.36
N LEU A 82 -1.68 15.56 -2.53
CA LEU A 82 -2.08 16.96 -2.66
C LEU A 82 -3.34 17.28 -1.84
N GLU A 83 -4.32 16.39 -1.81
CA GLU A 83 -5.51 16.53 -0.98
C GLU A 83 -5.18 16.53 0.51
N CYS A 84 -4.33 15.59 0.93
CA CYS A 84 -3.82 15.51 2.31
C CYS A 84 -3.11 16.79 2.76
N ILE A 85 -2.29 17.39 1.89
CA ILE A 85 -1.57 18.63 2.21
C ILE A 85 -2.54 19.82 2.29
N LYS A 86 -3.51 19.91 1.39
CA LYS A 86 -4.52 20.99 1.39
C LYS A 86 -5.41 20.97 2.64
N GLN A 87 -5.65 19.81 3.23
CA GLN A 87 -6.45 19.67 4.46
C GLN A 87 -5.67 20.06 5.73
N GLN A 88 -4.37 20.34 5.63
CA GLN A 88 -3.50 20.78 6.73
C GLN A 88 -3.18 22.28 6.70
N THR A 89 -3.69 23.01 5.71
CA THR A 89 -3.61 24.48 5.57
C THR A 89 -4.96 25.11 5.86
#